data_AF-X1D1W7-F1
#
_entry.id   AF-X1D1W7-F1
#
_cell.length_a   1.000
_cell.length_b   1.000
_cell.length_c   1.000
_cell.angle_alpha   90.00
_cell.angle_beta   90.00
_cell.angle_gamma   90.00
#
_symmetry.space_group_name_H-M   'P 1'
#
loop_
_entity.id
_entity.type
_entity.pdbx_description
1 polymer ?
#
loop_
_entity_poly.entity_id
_entity_poly.type
_entity_poly.pdbx_seq_one_letter_code
_entity_poly.pdbx_strand_id
1 'polypeptide(L)'
;VYILGSGTTTRTITDLLDEKKTLLGIDLLVNKKIIAKDVNENQILEAITGKKSRIIVTPIGGQGFIFGRGNQQISPTVIQEVGLKNLTVIATKHKLRSLKNLRVDTGNSTLDDKLRGYMSVIVDYREKHMMNVK
;
A
#
# COMPACT_ATOMS: atom_id res chain seq x y z
N VAL A 1 -7.23 4.63 10.34
CA VAL A 1 -7.88 4.22 9.09
C VAL A 1 -6.93 3.36 8.29
N TYR A 2 -7.41 2.29 7.66
CA TYR A 2 -6.59 1.50 6.73
C TYR A 2 -6.82 2.01 5.30
N ILE A 3 -5.74 2.34 4.61
CA ILE A 3 -5.74 2.77 3.20
C ILE A 3 -5.33 1.55 2.37
N LEU A 4 -6.26 0.97 1.63
CA LEU A 4 -6.04 -0.25 0.86
C LEU A 4 -5.68 0.10 -0.59
N GLY A 5 -4.42 -0.16 -0.95
CA GLY A 5 -3.88 -0.07 -2.30
C GLY A 5 -4.70 -0.87 -3.32
N SER A 6 -4.55 -0.53 -4.59
CA SER A 6 -5.15 -1.28 -5.69
C SER A 6 -4.54 -2.68 -5.82
N GLY A 7 -5.27 -3.57 -6.51
CA GLY A 7 -4.82 -4.91 -6.86
C GLY A 7 -5.62 -6.05 -6.21
N THR A 8 -5.45 -7.25 -6.78
CA THR A 8 -6.15 -8.45 -6.33
C THR A 8 -5.70 -8.90 -4.94
N THR A 9 -4.43 -8.70 -4.59
CA THR A 9 -3.87 -9.12 -3.30
C THR A 9 -4.49 -8.32 -2.14
N THR A 10 -4.70 -7.02 -2.30
CA THR A 10 -5.39 -6.20 -1.29
C THR A 10 -6.90 -6.46 -1.29
N ARG A 11 -7.50 -6.78 -2.45
CA ARG A 11 -8.90 -7.23 -2.53
C ARG A 11 -9.16 -8.49 -1.70
N THR A 12 -8.23 -9.44 -1.68
CA THR A 12 -8.38 -10.66 -0.85
C THR A 12 -8.56 -10.35 0.64
N ILE A 13 -8.00 -9.23 1.15
CA ILE A 13 -8.25 -8.80 2.54
C ILE A 13 -9.72 -8.47 2.75
N THR A 14 -10.35 -7.74 1.83
CA THR A 14 -11.75 -7.33 1.97
C THR A 14 -12.71 -8.46 1.64
N ASP A 15 -12.35 -9.36 0.70
CA ASP A 15 -13.13 -10.56 0.40
C ASP A 15 -13.30 -11.44 1.66
N LEU A 16 -12.27 -11.56 2.50
CA LEU A 16 -12.33 -12.26 3.80
C LEU A 16 -13.16 -11.55 4.88
N LEU A 17 -13.54 -10.29 4.65
CA LEU A 17 -14.35 -9.48 5.55
C LEU A 17 -15.78 -9.28 5.01
N ASP A 18 -16.15 -10.01 3.95
CA ASP A 18 -17.40 -9.86 3.21
C ASP A 18 -17.61 -8.43 2.64
N GLU A 19 -16.51 -7.75 2.32
CA GLU A 19 -16.49 -6.39 1.78
C GLU A 19 -15.98 -6.37 0.33
N LYS A 20 -16.72 -5.71 -0.56
CA LYS A 20 -16.36 -5.62 -1.99
C LYS A 20 -15.51 -4.39 -2.29
N LYS A 21 -14.21 -4.60 -2.50
CA LYS A 21 -13.23 -3.55 -2.85
C LYS A 21 -13.24 -3.19 -4.34
N THR A 22 -12.99 -1.91 -4.64
CA THR A 22 -12.62 -1.43 -5.98
C THR A 22 -11.24 -1.98 -6.38
N LEU A 23 -11.20 -2.78 -7.45
CA LEU A 23 -9.99 -3.51 -7.86
C LEU A 23 -8.82 -2.58 -8.23
N LEU A 24 -9.08 -1.53 -9.00
CA LEU A 24 -8.06 -0.58 -9.47
C LEU A 24 -8.00 0.71 -8.66
N GLY A 25 -8.87 0.85 -7.65
CA GLY A 25 -8.98 2.04 -6.81
C GLY A 25 -8.36 1.88 -5.43
N ILE A 26 -8.36 2.98 -4.68
CA ILE A 26 -7.98 3.02 -3.27
C ILE A 26 -9.24 3.05 -2.41
N ASP A 27 -9.33 2.16 -1.42
CA ASP A 27 -10.49 2.11 -0.54
C ASP A 27 -10.04 2.31 0.92
N LEU A 28 -10.93 2.88 1.73
CA LEU A 28 -10.70 3.13 3.15
C LEU A 28 -11.47 2.13 4.00
N LEU A 29 -10.78 1.50 4.95
CA LEU A 29 -11.34 0.47 5.83
C LEU A 29 -11.21 0.89 7.30
N VAL A 30 -12.29 0.76 8.07
CA VAL A 30 -12.35 0.96 9.53
C VAL A 30 -13.23 -0.12 10.14
N ASN A 31 -12.81 -0.72 11.25
CA ASN A 31 -13.59 -1.74 11.98
C ASN A 31 -14.15 -2.85 11.06
N LYS A 32 -13.30 -3.37 10.17
CA LYS A 32 -13.63 -4.41 9.18
C LYS A 32 -14.65 -4.01 8.11
N LYS A 33 -15.00 -2.72 8.01
CA LYS A 33 -15.96 -2.20 7.03
C LYS A 33 -15.32 -1.17 6.11
N ILE A 34 -15.66 -1.23 4.83
CA ILE A 34 -15.25 -0.20 3.88
C ILE A 34 -16.11 1.04 4.16
N ILE A 35 -15.46 2.14 4.49
CA ILE A 35 -16.12 3.43 4.76
C ILE A 35 -16.12 4.36 3.56
N ALA A 36 -15.21 4.15 2.60
CA ALA A 36 -15.15 4.89 1.35
C ALA A 36 -14.46 4.05 0.28
N LYS A 37 -14.93 4.16 -0.96
CA LYS A 37 -14.43 3.41 -2.13
C LYS A 37 -13.88 4.37 -3.17
N ASP A 38 -12.83 3.92 -3.86
CA ASP A 38 -12.16 4.63 -4.95
C ASP A 38 -11.88 6.11 -4.64
N VAL A 39 -11.25 6.33 -3.48
CA VAL A 39 -11.02 7.67 -2.96
C VAL A 39 -9.84 8.36 -3.64
N ASN A 40 -9.93 9.67 -3.77
CA ASN A 40 -8.83 10.53 -4.19
C ASN A 40 -7.93 10.94 -3.00
N GLU A 41 -6.85 11.67 -3.29
CA GLU A 41 -5.90 12.16 -2.27
C GLU A 41 -6.59 12.98 -1.16
N ASN A 42 -7.43 13.95 -1.52
CA ASN A 42 -8.08 14.83 -0.55
C ASN A 42 -8.98 14.04 0.40
N GLN A 43 -9.75 13.10 -0.13
CA GLN A 43 -10.62 12.22 0.67
C GLN A 43 -9.80 11.32 1.61
N ILE A 44 -8.61 10.86 1.19
CA ILE A 44 -7.71 10.11 2.05
C ILE A 44 -7.21 11.01 3.18
N LEU A 45 -6.69 12.20 2.87
CA LEU A 45 -6.15 13.15 3.87
C LEU A 45 -7.20 13.55 4.91
N GLU A 46 -8.41 13.91 4.47
CA GLU A 46 -9.55 14.20 5.37
C GLU A 46 -9.86 13.02 6.29
N ALA A 47 -9.85 11.80 5.74
CA ALA A 47 -10.17 10.62 6.52
C ALA A 47 -9.10 10.28 7.56
N ILE A 48 -7.81 10.58 7.30
CA ILE A 48 -6.68 10.19 8.15
C ILE A 48 -6.19 11.26 9.12
N THR A 49 -6.43 12.55 8.85
CA THR A 49 -5.97 13.67 9.69
C THR A 49 -6.35 13.44 11.16
N GLY A 50 -5.36 13.52 12.05
CA GLY A 50 -5.55 13.33 13.50
C GLY A 50 -5.91 11.91 13.93
N LYS A 51 -5.84 10.91 13.04
CA LYS A 51 -6.19 9.51 13.34
C LYS A 51 -5.03 8.57 13.04
N LYS A 52 -4.88 7.53 13.88
CA LYS A 52 -3.93 6.43 13.63
C LYS A 52 -4.31 5.73 12.32
N SER A 53 -3.40 5.76 11.34
CA SER A 53 -3.65 5.24 10.00
C SER A 53 -2.51 4.37 9.49
N ARG A 54 -2.81 3.49 8.53
CA ARG A 54 -1.87 2.52 7.97
C ARG A 54 -2.18 2.28 6.49
N ILE A 55 -1.14 2.31 5.66
CA ILE A 55 -1.22 2.02 4.23
C ILE A 55 -0.91 0.55 4.01
N ILE A 56 -1.76 -0.16 3.26
CA ILE A 56 -1.55 -1.55 2.87
C ILE A 56 -1.50 -1.60 1.35
N VAL A 57 -0.34 -1.93 0.78
CA VAL A 57 -0.13 -1.99 -0.68
C VAL A 57 0.45 -3.33 -1.09
N THR A 58 0.29 -3.68 -2.36
CA THR A 58 0.98 -4.80 -2.99
C THR A 58 1.89 -4.29 -4.09
N PRO A 59 3.06 -4.92 -4.33
CA PRO A 59 3.86 -4.61 -5.51
C PRO A 59 3.05 -4.85 -6.79
N ILE A 60 3.27 -3.98 -7.78
CA ILE A 60 2.80 -4.16 -9.15
C ILE A 60 3.65 -5.28 -9.78
N GLY A 61 2.98 -6.30 -10.35
CA GLY A 61 3.63 -7.48 -10.90
C GLY A 61 4.64 -7.14 -12.00
N GLY A 62 5.75 -7.90 -12.06
CA GLY A 62 6.81 -7.74 -13.05
C GLY A 62 7.74 -6.52 -12.86
N GLN A 63 7.21 -5.40 -12.33
CA GLN A 63 7.99 -4.17 -12.17
C GLN A 63 8.47 -3.94 -10.72
N GLY A 64 7.68 -4.39 -9.72
CA GLY A 64 8.03 -4.27 -8.31
C GLY A 64 7.72 -2.93 -7.66
N PHE A 65 7.03 -2.03 -8.36
CA PHE A 65 6.60 -0.75 -7.77
C PHE A 65 5.59 -0.96 -6.63
N ILE A 66 5.88 -0.41 -5.46
CA ILE A 66 4.94 -0.34 -4.32
C ILE A 66 4.26 1.03 -4.24
N PHE A 67 4.97 2.07 -4.67
CA PHE A 67 4.46 3.43 -4.90
C PHE A 67 4.99 3.86 -6.27
N GLY A 68 4.11 4.39 -7.12
CA GLY A 68 4.46 4.75 -8.50
C GLY A 68 3.51 5.79 -9.06
N ARG A 69 3.90 6.43 -10.17
CA ARG A 69 3.20 7.56 -10.80
C ARG A 69 1.74 7.31 -11.18
N GLY A 70 1.35 6.06 -11.41
CA GLY A 70 -0.01 5.68 -11.81
C GLY A 70 -1.03 5.59 -10.67
N ASN A 71 -0.60 5.77 -9.41
CA ASN A 71 -1.45 5.60 -8.23
C ASN A 71 -1.34 6.81 -7.28
N GLN A 72 -1.50 8.01 -7.83
CA GLN A 72 -1.24 9.30 -7.15
C GLN A 72 -2.14 9.56 -5.93
N GLN A 73 -3.22 8.78 -5.77
CA GLN A 73 -4.11 8.84 -4.61
C GLN A 73 -3.32 8.64 -3.29
N ILE A 74 -2.31 7.76 -3.29
CA ILE A 74 -1.37 7.62 -2.16
C ILE A 74 -0.15 8.51 -2.44
N SER A 75 -0.37 9.82 -2.33
CA SER A 75 0.62 10.85 -2.61
C SER A 75 1.76 10.88 -1.57
N PRO A 76 2.86 11.61 -1.83
CA PRO A 76 3.88 11.88 -0.82
C PRO A 76 3.30 12.46 0.48
N THR A 77 2.32 13.35 0.37
CA THR A 77 1.63 13.97 1.52
C THR A 77 0.92 12.92 2.36
N VAL A 78 0.16 12.02 1.71
CA VAL A 78 -0.51 10.90 2.40
C VAL A 78 0.49 9.98 3.09
N ILE A 79 1.59 9.63 2.42
CA ILE A 79 2.63 8.75 2.98
C ILE A 79 3.30 9.41 4.20
N GLN A 80 3.56 10.71 4.15
CA GLN A 80 4.16 11.46 5.25
C GLN A 80 3.21 11.57 6.44
N GLU A 81 1.92 11.88 6.22
CA GLU A 81 0.89 11.94 7.26
C GLU A 81 0.69 10.59 7.96
N VAL A 82 0.70 9.49 7.19
CA VAL A 82 0.61 8.13 7.75
C VAL A 82 1.91 7.73 8.48
N GLY A 83 3.06 8.15 7.95
CA GLY A 83 4.39 7.82 8.47
C GLY A 83 4.92 6.46 8.00
N LEU A 84 6.22 6.40 7.75
CA LEU A 84 6.90 5.25 7.12
C LEU A 84 6.79 3.94 7.90
N LYS A 85 6.67 4.01 9.24
CA LYS A 85 6.48 2.84 10.12
C LYS A 85 5.08 2.21 9.99
N ASN A 86 4.15 2.91 9.35
CA ASN A 86 2.77 2.48 9.13
C ASN A 86 2.51 2.06 7.68
N LEU A 87 3.57 1.73 6.93
CA LEU A 87 3.48 1.13 5.61
C LEU A 87 3.56 -0.39 5.74
N THR A 88 2.58 -1.09 5.17
CA THR A 88 2.55 -2.55 5.10
C THR A 88 2.52 -2.97 3.65
N VAL A 89 3.55 -3.71 3.21
CA VAL A 89 3.58 -4.32 1.90
C VAL A 89 3.18 -5.79 2.02
N ILE A 90 2.24 -6.22 1.19
CA ILE A 90 1.79 -7.62 1.10
C ILE A 90 2.02 -8.15 -0.32
N ALA A 91 2.38 -9.42 -0.45
CA ALA A 91 2.51 -10.06 -1.76
C ALA A 91 2.34 -11.57 -1.62
N THR A 92 1.97 -12.25 -2.69
CA THR A 92 2.08 -13.71 -2.71
C THR A 92 3.55 -14.12 -2.89
N LYS A 93 3.92 -15.31 -2.38
CA LYS A 93 5.23 -15.92 -2.62
C LYS A 93 5.59 -15.96 -4.10
N HIS A 94 4.62 -16.32 -4.94
CA HIS A 94 4.79 -16.35 -6.40
C HIS A 94 5.15 -14.97 -6.97
N LYS A 95 4.47 -13.90 -6.52
CA LYS A 95 4.75 -12.54 -6.97
C LYS A 95 6.14 -12.07 -6.54
N LEU A 96 6.62 -12.44 -5.35
CA LEU A 96 7.96 -12.05 -4.93
C LEU A 96 9.07 -12.79 -5.68
N ARG A 97 8.87 -14.06 -6.04
CA ARG A 97 9.90 -14.85 -6.77
C ARG A 97 10.30 -14.24 -8.10
N SER A 98 9.41 -13.52 -8.77
CA SER A 98 9.70 -12.84 -10.04
C SER A 98 10.29 -11.43 -9.87
N LEU A 99 10.35 -10.91 -8.65
CA LEU A 99 10.84 -9.57 -8.35
C LEU A 99 12.24 -9.63 -7.75
N LYS A 100 13.19 -8.94 -8.38
CA LYS A 100 14.56 -8.78 -7.83
C LYS A 100 14.61 -7.75 -6.70
N ASN A 101 13.76 -6.73 -6.77
CA ASN A 101 13.69 -5.62 -5.85
C ASN A 101 12.31 -4.96 -5.91
N LEU A 102 11.96 -4.28 -4.83
CA LEU A 102 10.86 -3.32 -4.84
C LEU A 102 11.35 -2.00 -5.44
N ARG A 103 10.40 -1.18 -5.90
CA ARG A 103 10.65 0.13 -6.48
C ARG A 103 9.71 1.17 -5.91
N VAL A 104 10.21 2.39 -5.78
CA VAL A 104 9.43 3.57 -5.39
C VAL A 104 9.68 4.70 -6.37
N ASP A 105 8.59 5.34 -6.80
CA ASP A 105 8.60 6.60 -7.53
C ASP A 105 7.37 7.39 -7.07
N THR A 106 7.52 8.09 -5.95
CA THR A 106 6.45 8.90 -5.36
C THR A 106 6.35 10.30 -6.01
N GLY A 107 7.30 10.65 -6.88
CA GLY A 107 7.46 12.02 -7.39
C GLY A 107 8.11 12.98 -6.39
N ASN A 108 8.49 12.51 -5.19
CA ASN A 108 9.23 13.28 -4.20
C ASN A 108 10.56 12.57 -3.87
N SER A 109 11.67 13.12 -4.36
CA SER A 109 13.00 12.51 -4.21
C SER A 109 13.40 12.28 -2.75
N THR A 110 13.09 13.22 -1.87
CA THR A 110 13.40 13.09 -0.44
C THR A 110 12.63 11.95 0.21
N LEU A 111 11.37 11.73 -0.18
CA LEU A 111 10.58 10.61 0.30
C LEU A 111 11.06 9.28 -0.30
N ASP A 112 11.37 9.26 -1.60
CA ASP A 112 11.91 8.10 -2.28
C ASP A 112 13.22 7.64 -1.61
N ASP A 113 14.12 8.58 -1.29
CA ASP A 113 15.36 8.30 -0.56
C ASP A 113 15.12 7.70 0.82
N LYS A 114 14.09 8.16 1.54
CA LYS A 114 13.70 7.61 2.85
C LYS A 114 13.08 6.21 2.76
N LEU A 115 12.50 5.86 1.61
CA LEU A 115 11.89 4.56 1.35
C LEU A 115 12.89 3.52 0.84
N ARG A 116 14.04 3.95 0.31
CA ARG A 116 15.13 3.07 -0.12
C ARG A 116 15.74 2.28 1.04
N GLY A 117 16.39 1.18 0.69
CA GLY A 117 17.01 0.26 1.66
C GLY A 117 16.25 -1.06 1.69
N TYR A 118 15.88 -1.56 2.87
CA TYR A 118 15.18 -2.84 2.98
C TYR A 118 13.82 -2.67 3.63
N MET A 119 12.81 -3.33 3.06
CA MET A 119 11.44 -3.34 3.57
C MET A 119 10.95 -4.77 3.75
N SER A 120 10.24 -5.02 4.84
CA SER A 120 9.61 -6.31 5.08
C SER A 120 8.31 -6.42 4.28
N VAL A 121 8.16 -7.48 3.50
CA VAL A 121 6.93 -7.84 2.80
C VAL A 121 6.27 -9.02 3.52
N ILE A 122 4.99 -8.90 3.86
CA ILE A 122 4.21 -10.03 4.39
C ILE A 122 3.86 -10.95 3.22
N VAL A 123 4.26 -12.22 3.31
CA VAL A 123 4.09 -13.20 2.23
C VAL A 123 3.15 -14.34 2.56
N ASP A 124 2.98 -14.63 3.85
CA ASP A 124 2.13 -15.71 4.36
C ASP A 124 1.83 -15.48 5.85
N TYR A 125 1.04 -16.36 6.46
CA TYR A 125 0.76 -16.34 7.88
C TYR A 125 2.07 -16.44 8.69
N ARG A 126 2.35 -15.39 9.49
CA ARG A 126 3.58 -15.24 10.27
C ARG A 126 4.88 -15.27 9.45
N GLU A 127 4.81 -15.11 8.14
CA GLU A 127 5.98 -15.12 7.25
C GLU A 127 6.20 -13.74 6.61
N LYS A 128 7.43 -13.25 6.73
CA LYS A 128 7.87 -12.00 6.10
C LYS A 128 9.15 -12.24 5.32
N HIS A 129 9.29 -11.52 4.20
CA HIS A 129 10.50 -11.53 3.38
C HIS A 129 11.08 -10.12 3.30
N MET A 130 12.38 -9.97 3.54
CA MET A 130 13.06 -8.69 3.40
C MET A 130 13.42 -8.47 1.93
N MET A 131 12.94 -7.38 1.35
CA MET A 131 13.20 -7.00 -0.03
C MET A 131 13.97 -5.68 -0.08
N ASN A 132 14.97 -5.61 -0.97
CA ASN A 132 15.64 -4.34 -1.27
C ASN A 132 14.68 -3.41 -2.03
N VAL A 133 14.66 -2.14 -1.68
CA VAL A 133 13.88 -1.06 -2.30
C VAL A 133 14.85 -0.14 -3.02
N LYS A 134 14.68 -0.01 -4.34
CA LYS A 134 15.49 0.86 -5.21
C LYS A 134 14.70 2.07 -5.67
#